data_AF-A0A0W0TAJ3-F1
#
_entry.id   AF-A0A0W0TAJ3-F1
#
_cell.length_a   1.000
_cell.length_b   1.000
_cell.length_c   1.000
_cell.angle_alpha   90.00
_cell.angle_beta   90.00
_cell.angle_gamma   90.00
#
_symmetry.space_group_name_H-M   'P 1'
#
loop_
_entity.id
_entity.type
_entity.pdbx_description
1 polymer ?
#
loop_
_entity_poly.entity_id
_entity_poly.type
_entity_poly.pdbx_seq_one_letter_code
_entity_poly.pdbx_strand_id
1 'polypeptide(L)'
;MQTKFEQAPSQKSTHSTEYLKLISKLITSVFLFYDKTAMFKVKPIVQGSMGLLLHGVDFPEGENPDDVDIVVSQPALAQQIMLALAEQLKTQESPYQIQTFNSRGPRLVYDFDIVDTSGKHPNLKIQLINKEDFGLSHVTAVEKEGIPVLPAKEAFMSLEDRIEKAGSRKKDKYAYFTLLDLYGEEFIKDSYFIETGKSRELKDYLALSTEERHHLRDAEEAPKRGRTRRMRTHAQEDMFTVPTISGQHLADSAPIVTFSSSSQSNSGTASQVGMFKQTSSRKQDESLKDDPKPSSSSHGAELNI
;
A
#
# COMPACT_ATOMS: atom_id res chain seq x y z
N MET A 1 -26.14 -16.37 44.03
CA MET A 1 -26.43 -15.67 42.77
C MET A 1 -25.14 -14.99 42.33
N GLN A 2 -24.57 -15.38 41.18
CA GLN A 2 -23.40 -14.74 40.58
C GLN A 2 -23.89 -13.62 39.65
N THR A 3 -23.52 -12.38 39.91
CA THR A 3 -23.65 -11.29 38.95
C THR A 3 -22.49 -11.36 37.97
N LYS A 4 -22.77 -11.74 36.72
CA LYS A 4 -21.87 -11.52 35.60
C LYS A 4 -21.77 -10.01 35.40
N PHE A 5 -20.59 -9.44 35.64
CA PHE A 5 -20.26 -8.12 35.09
C PHE A 5 -20.16 -8.29 33.58
N GLU A 6 -21.22 -7.92 32.86
CA GLU A 6 -21.13 -7.57 31.45
C GLU A 6 -20.18 -6.38 31.35
N GLN A 7 -18.92 -6.64 30.97
CA GLN A 7 -18.05 -5.58 30.50
C GLN A 7 -18.72 -4.98 29.26
N ALA A 8 -19.16 -3.73 29.37
CA ALA A 8 -19.50 -2.92 28.21
C ALA A 8 -18.32 -2.98 27.23
N PRO A 9 -18.56 -3.11 25.91
CA PRO A 9 -17.49 -3.14 24.93
C PRO A 9 -16.65 -1.89 25.14
N SER A 10 -15.35 -2.08 25.42
CA SER A 10 -14.44 -0.96 25.59
C SER A 10 -14.55 -0.11 24.32
N GLN A 11 -14.98 1.14 24.45
CA GLN A 11 -14.86 2.11 23.37
C GLN A 11 -13.39 2.07 22.93
N LYS A 12 -13.12 1.44 21.79
CA LYS A 12 -11.81 1.52 21.17
C LYS A 12 -11.62 2.99 20.88
N SER A 13 -10.68 3.63 21.57
CA SER A 13 -10.28 4.99 21.22
C SER A 13 -9.85 4.97 19.76
N THR A 14 -10.46 5.82 18.94
CA THR A 14 -10.06 5.98 17.54
C THR A 14 -8.60 6.40 17.45
N HIS A 15 -7.90 5.94 16.42
CA HIS A 15 -6.52 6.35 16.20
C HIS A 15 -6.45 7.86 15.88
N SER A 16 -5.41 8.53 16.36
CA SER A 16 -5.11 9.88 15.90
C SER A 16 -4.62 9.84 14.45
N THR A 17 -4.99 10.86 13.66
CA THR A 17 -4.55 11.00 12.26
C THR A 17 -3.02 10.97 12.15
N GLU A 18 -2.32 11.64 13.07
CA GLU A 18 -0.85 11.66 13.11
C GLU A 18 -0.24 10.27 13.34
N TYR A 19 -0.87 9.43 14.17
CA TYR A 19 -0.39 8.07 14.38
C TYR A 19 -0.59 7.20 13.13
N LEU A 20 -1.75 7.31 12.47
CA LEU A 20 -2.02 6.60 11.20
C LEU A 20 -1.02 7.01 10.11
N LYS A 21 -0.72 8.31 9.99
CA LYS A 21 0.29 8.86 9.07
C LYS A 21 1.68 8.33 9.37
N LEU A 22 2.09 8.36 10.65
CA LEU A 22 3.39 7.86 11.09
C LEU A 22 3.59 6.41 10.67
N ILE A 23 2.66 5.51 11.03
CA ILE A 23 2.79 4.09 10.72
C ILE A 23 2.74 3.85 9.20
N SER A 24 1.83 4.52 8.49
CA SER A 24 1.75 4.41 7.02
C SER A 24 3.06 4.81 6.36
N LYS A 25 3.67 5.93 6.78
CA LYS A 25 4.97 6.40 6.27
C LYS A 25 6.09 5.41 6.58
N LEU A 26 6.15 4.88 7.81
CA LEU A 26 7.17 3.90 8.21
C LEU A 26 7.10 2.64 7.35
N ILE A 27 5.93 2.01 7.26
CA ILE A 27 5.75 0.75 6.51
C ILE A 27 6.02 0.96 5.01
N THR A 28 5.44 2.00 4.41
CA THR A 28 5.65 2.27 2.99
C THR A 28 7.11 2.63 2.68
N SER A 29 7.81 3.32 3.58
CA SER A 29 9.25 3.63 3.41
C SER A 29 10.12 2.38 3.40
N VAL A 30 9.80 1.35 4.20
CA VAL A 30 10.53 0.08 4.19
C VAL A 30 10.39 -0.61 2.83
N PHE A 31 9.17 -0.68 2.29
CA PHE A 31 8.95 -1.24 0.95
C PHE A 31 9.62 -0.41 -0.14
N LEU A 32 9.52 0.92 -0.08
CA LEU A 32 10.17 1.80 -1.05
C LEU A 32 11.69 1.72 -0.99
N PHE A 33 12.26 1.51 0.20
CA PHE A 33 13.69 1.29 0.35
C PHE A 33 14.13 -0.01 -0.33
N TYR A 34 13.39 -1.09 -0.12
CA TYR A 34 13.63 -2.36 -0.81
C TYR A 34 13.52 -2.23 -2.34
N ASP A 35 12.50 -1.51 -2.83
CA ASP A 35 12.23 -1.32 -4.25
C ASP A 35 13.32 -0.55 -5.02
N LYS A 36 14.23 0.16 -4.32
CA LYS A 36 15.35 0.89 -4.95
C LYS A 36 16.35 -0.05 -5.62
N THR A 37 16.55 -1.24 -5.07
CA THR A 37 17.58 -2.18 -5.51
C THR A 37 17.01 -3.52 -5.98
N ALA A 38 15.73 -3.79 -5.70
CA ALA A 38 15.09 -5.04 -6.06
C ALA A 38 14.66 -5.11 -7.54
N MET A 39 14.84 -6.29 -8.14
CA MET A 39 14.31 -6.63 -9.47
C MET A 39 12.78 -6.78 -9.44
N PHE A 40 12.24 -7.39 -8.38
CA PHE A 40 10.81 -7.53 -8.15
C PHE A 40 10.36 -6.51 -7.10
N LYS A 41 9.57 -5.53 -7.53
CA LYS A 41 9.16 -4.40 -6.69
C LYS A 41 7.83 -4.66 -6.01
N VAL A 42 7.72 -4.27 -4.75
CA VAL A 42 6.49 -4.30 -3.94
C VAL A 42 5.52 -3.22 -4.40
N LYS A 43 6.01 -2.00 -4.71
CA LYS A 43 5.24 -0.83 -5.15
C LYS A 43 4.04 -0.55 -4.22
N PRO A 44 4.27 -0.09 -2.99
CA PRO A 44 3.20 0.12 -2.02
C PRO A 44 2.34 1.33 -2.40
N ILE A 45 1.02 1.22 -2.24
CA ILE A 45 0.06 2.31 -2.41
C ILE A 45 -0.95 2.27 -1.26
N VAL A 46 -0.96 3.30 -0.42
CA VAL A 46 -1.96 3.48 0.65
C VAL A 46 -3.31 3.83 0.04
N GLN A 47 -4.36 3.21 0.54
CA GLN A 47 -5.72 3.38 0.05
C GLN A 47 -6.74 3.30 1.20
N GLY A 48 -8.00 3.04 0.87
CA GLY A 48 -9.06 2.92 1.87
C GLY A 48 -9.26 4.21 2.66
N SER A 49 -9.70 4.10 3.91
CA SER A 49 -10.02 5.28 4.72
C SER A 49 -8.77 6.11 5.07
N MET A 50 -7.61 5.47 5.21
CA MET A 50 -6.34 6.18 5.40
C MET A 50 -5.91 6.96 4.14
N GLY A 51 -6.10 6.38 2.95
CA GLY A 51 -5.88 7.11 1.70
C GLY A 51 -6.79 8.34 1.57
N LEU A 52 -8.05 8.22 2.02
CA LEU A 52 -9.01 9.34 2.02
C LEU A 52 -8.59 10.46 3.00
N LEU A 53 -8.08 10.13 4.19
CA LEU A 53 -7.49 11.12 5.12
C LEU A 53 -6.35 11.90 4.44
N LEU A 54 -5.46 11.22 3.72
CA LEU A 54 -4.34 11.86 3.00
C LEU A 54 -4.79 12.72 1.82
N HIS A 55 -6.03 12.55 1.37
CA HIS A 55 -6.67 13.41 0.39
C HIS A 55 -7.41 14.61 0.99
N GLY A 56 -7.45 14.75 2.32
CA GLY A 56 -8.11 15.86 3.03
C GLY A 56 -9.51 15.53 3.55
N VAL A 57 -9.90 14.25 3.59
CA VAL A 57 -11.17 13.85 4.21
C VAL A 57 -11.01 13.77 5.72
N ASP A 58 -11.41 14.84 6.42
CA ASP A 58 -11.42 14.87 7.88
C ASP A 58 -12.66 14.17 8.44
N PHE A 59 -12.53 12.88 8.77
CA PHE A 59 -13.65 12.10 9.29
C PHE A 59 -14.20 12.70 10.60
N PRO A 60 -15.53 12.63 10.82
CA PRO A 60 -16.12 13.03 12.09
C PRO A 60 -15.51 12.30 13.28
N GLU A 61 -15.58 12.91 14.46
CA GLU A 61 -15.07 12.31 15.70
C GLU A 61 -15.67 10.90 15.91
N GLY A 62 -14.81 9.93 16.19
CA GLY A 62 -15.20 8.52 16.36
C GLY A 62 -15.30 7.71 15.06
N GLU A 63 -15.10 8.31 13.88
CA GLU A 63 -15.16 7.63 12.57
C GLU A 63 -13.79 7.51 11.87
N ASN A 64 -12.72 7.88 12.59
CA ASN A 64 -11.35 7.72 12.08
C ASN A 64 -11.05 6.24 11.73
N PRO A 65 -10.14 5.99 10.76
CA PRO A 65 -9.78 4.64 10.37
C PRO A 65 -9.19 3.82 11.53
N ASP A 66 -9.57 2.54 11.57
CA ASP A 66 -9.04 1.55 12.50
C ASP A 66 -7.89 0.73 11.89
N ASP A 67 -7.61 0.96 10.60
CA ASP A 67 -6.72 0.20 9.76
C ASP A 67 -6.01 1.06 8.71
N VAL A 68 -4.91 0.52 8.17
CA VAL A 68 -4.21 1.04 7.00
C VAL A 68 -4.19 -0.03 5.92
N ASP A 69 -4.85 0.27 4.81
CA ASP A 69 -4.90 -0.56 3.62
C ASP A 69 -3.75 -0.19 2.67
N ILE A 70 -2.90 -1.16 2.33
CA ILE A 70 -1.77 -0.97 1.42
C ILE A 70 -1.91 -1.94 0.25
N VAL A 71 -2.14 -1.42 -0.96
CA VAL A 71 -2.03 -2.21 -2.18
C VAL A 71 -0.57 -2.46 -2.52
N VAL A 72 -0.25 -3.70 -2.88
CA VAL A 72 1.09 -4.11 -3.29
C VAL A 72 1.04 -4.97 -4.56
N SER A 73 2.10 -4.88 -5.37
CA SER A 73 2.30 -5.68 -6.58
C SER A 73 2.74 -7.12 -6.29
N GLN A 74 3.41 -7.34 -5.16
CA GLN A 74 4.02 -8.63 -4.79
C GLN A 74 3.66 -8.98 -3.35
N PRO A 75 2.45 -9.50 -3.09
CA PRO A 75 1.93 -9.63 -1.73
C PRO A 75 2.69 -10.66 -0.87
N ALA A 76 3.16 -11.77 -1.46
CA ALA A 76 4.00 -12.74 -0.76
C ALA A 76 5.35 -12.14 -0.35
N LEU A 77 5.96 -11.32 -1.21
CA LEU A 77 7.22 -10.63 -0.92
C LEU A 77 7.02 -9.55 0.15
N ALA A 78 5.95 -8.77 0.03
CA ALA A 78 5.58 -7.76 1.03
C ALA A 78 5.36 -8.40 2.41
N GLN A 79 4.70 -9.56 2.47
CA GLN A 79 4.55 -10.35 3.69
C GLN A 79 5.91 -10.75 4.28
N GLN A 80 6.84 -11.25 3.46
CA GLN A 80 8.18 -11.63 3.92
C GLN A 80 8.96 -10.43 4.49
N ILE A 81 8.87 -9.27 3.84
CA ILE A 81 9.50 -8.03 4.32
C ILE A 81 8.88 -7.59 5.66
N MET A 82 7.56 -7.67 5.81
CA MET A 82 6.88 -7.36 7.08
C MET A 82 7.30 -8.31 8.21
N LEU A 83 7.46 -9.60 7.92
CA LEU A 83 7.97 -10.58 8.89
C LEU A 83 9.42 -10.28 9.30
N ALA A 84 10.27 -9.92 8.34
CA ALA A 84 11.64 -9.51 8.64
C ALA A 84 11.68 -8.22 9.48
N LEU A 85 10.81 -7.25 9.18
CA LEU A 85 10.65 -6.04 9.97
C LEU A 85 10.18 -6.35 11.40
N ALA A 86 9.24 -7.28 11.56
CA ALA A 86 8.77 -7.72 12.88
C ALA A 86 9.92 -8.24 13.76
N GLU A 87 10.78 -9.10 13.21
CA GLU A 87 11.92 -9.66 13.94
C GLU A 87 12.99 -8.60 14.25
N GLN A 88 13.23 -7.66 13.33
CA GLN A 88 14.15 -6.55 13.56
C GLN A 88 13.67 -5.63 14.67
N LEU A 89 12.39 -5.24 14.66
CA LEU A 89 11.81 -4.39 15.70
C LEU A 89 11.87 -5.05 17.08
N LYS A 90 11.66 -6.37 17.14
CA LYS A 90 11.81 -7.15 18.37
C LYS A 90 13.26 -7.17 18.87
N THR A 91 14.22 -7.38 17.97
CA THR A 91 15.66 -7.44 18.30
C THR A 91 16.19 -6.09 18.78
N GLN A 92 15.66 -5.00 18.25
CA GLN A 92 16.04 -3.63 18.62
C GLN A 92 15.28 -3.06 19.82
N GLU A 93 14.45 -3.88 20.49
CA GLU A 93 13.60 -3.43 21.60
C GLU A 93 12.74 -2.20 21.25
N SER A 94 12.26 -2.14 20.00
CA SER A 94 11.41 -1.05 19.52
C SER A 94 10.12 -0.95 20.34
N PRO A 95 9.60 0.28 20.60
CA PRO A 95 8.31 0.46 21.23
C PRO A 95 7.15 -0.08 20.36
N TYR A 96 7.36 -0.24 19.06
CA TYR A 96 6.42 -0.85 18.13
C TYR A 96 6.77 -2.31 17.85
N GLN A 97 5.79 -3.20 17.99
CA GLN A 97 5.88 -4.60 17.62
C GLN A 97 4.90 -4.93 16.50
N ILE A 98 5.28 -5.85 15.62
CA ILE A 98 4.42 -6.34 14.55
C ILE A 98 4.04 -7.78 14.87
N GLN A 99 2.74 -8.06 14.95
CA GLN A 99 2.20 -9.39 15.16
C GLN A 99 1.45 -9.84 13.91
N THR A 100 1.69 -11.07 13.46
CA THR A 100 0.91 -11.63 12.35
C THR A 100 -0.45 -12.08 12.85
N PHE A 101 -1.51 -11.64 12.18
CA PHE A 101 -2.81 -12.23 12.37
C PHE A 101 -2.88 -13.51 11.52
N ASN A 102 -3.02 -14.68 12.16
CA ASN A 102 -3.30 -15.92 11.44
C ASN A 102 -4.74 -15.87 10.90
N SER A 103 -4.97 -15.17 9.79
CA SER A 103 -6.24 -15.25 9.08
C SER A 103 -6.35 -16.64 8.43
N ARG A 104 -7.12 -17.52 9.06
CA ARG A 104 -7.57 -18.78 8.45
C ARG A 104 -8.65 -18.44 7.42
N GLY A 105 -8.23 -18.04 6.22
CA GLY A 105 -9.11 -17.76 5.07
C GLY A 105 -8.33 -17.80 3.76
N PRO A 106 -9.02 -17.88 2.60
CA PRO A 106 -8.34 -17.86 1.30
C PRO A 106 -7.44 -16.62 1.19
N ARG A 107 -6.18 -16.83 0.77
CA ARG A 107 -5.01 -15.95 0.80
C ARG A 107 -5.13 -14.64 -0.01
N LEU A 108 -6.12 -13.81 0.27
CA LEU A 108 -6.40 -12.58 -0.48
C LEU A 108 -5.90 -11.32 0.22
N VAL A 109 -5.76 -11.34 1.54
CA VAL A 109 -5.29 -10.21 2.35
C VAL A 109 -4.36 -10.72 3.44
N TYR A 110 -3.21 -10.06 3.60
CA TYR A 110 -2.29 -10.32 4.72
C TYR A 110 -2.48 -9.25 5.79
N ASP A 111 -2.88 -9.70 6.98
CA ASP A 111 -3.19 -8.85 8.12
C ASP A 111 -2.05 -8.85 9.15
N PHE A 112 -1.65 -7.67 9.59
CA PHE A 112 -0.67 -7.45 10.65
C PHE A 112 -1.23 -6.50 11.69
N ASP A 113 -0.94 -6.76 12.96
CA ASP A 113 -1.22 -5.83 14.06
C ASP A 113 0.06 -5.12 14.47
N ILE A 114 0.04 -3.80 14.48
CA ILE A 114 1.08 -2.94 15.05
C ILE A 114 0.68 -2.62 16.47
N VAL A 115 1.46 -3.13 17.42
CA VAL A 115 1.25 -2.96 18.86
C VAL A 115 2.25 -1.93 19.38
N ASP A 116 1.73 -0.85 19.96
CA ASP A 116 2.54 0.10 20.72
C ASP A 116 2.68 -0.38 22.17
N THR A 117 3.85 -0.93 22.49
CA THR A 117 4.18 -1.45 23.83
C THR A 117 4.24 -0.37 24.90
N SER A 118 4.32 0.92 24.53
CA SER A 118 4.25 2.02 25.48
C SER A 118 2.81 2.31 25.96
N GLY A 119 1.80 1.76 25.27
CA GLY A 119 0.38 1.93 25.59
C GLY A 119 -0.18 3.32 25.24
N LYS A 120 0.57 4.15 24.51
CA LYS A 120 0.10 5.49 24.09
C LYS A 120 -0.91 5.43 22.96
N HIS A 121 -0.79 4.43 22.09
CA HIS A 121 -1.67 4.25 20.94
C HIS A 121 -2.39 2.91 20.97
N PRO A 122 -3.63 2.84 20.46
CA PRO A 122 -4.31 1.56 20.28
C PRO A 122 -3.59 0.71 19.22
N ASN A 123 -3.82 -0.60 19.25
CA ASN A 123 -3.30 -1.52 18.23
C ASN A 123 -3.86 -1.14 16.86
N LEU A 124 -2.99 -0.98 15.87
CA LEU A 124 -3.37 -0.59 14.52
C LEU A 124 -3.24 -1.78 13.57
N LYS A 125 -4.26 -2.02 12.76
CA LYS A 125 -4.21 -3.09 11.75
C LYS A 125 -3.61 -2.57 10.44
N ILE A 126 -2.71 -3.35 9.84
CA ILE A 126 -2.20 -3.14 8.49
C ILE A 126 -2.68 -4.27 7.59
N GLN A 127 -3.30 -3.94 6.47
CA GLN A 127 -3.76 -4.91 5.48
C GLN A 127 -2.94 -4.77 4.20
N LEU A 128 -2.27 -5.84 3.78
CA LEU A 128 -1.63 -5.90 2.47
C LEU A 128 -2.58 -6.55 1.47
N ILE A 129 -2.92 -5.79 0.42
CA ILE A 129 -3.90 -6.16 -0.59
C ILE A 129 -3.20 -6.34 -1.93
N ASN A 130 -3.51 -7.41 -2.65
CA ASN A 130 -2.98 -7.63 -3.99
C ASN A 130 -3.57 -6.61 -4.98
N LYS A 131 -2.71 -6.00 -5.82
CA LYS A 131 -3.14 -5.07 -6.87
C LYS A 131 -4.17 -5.65 -7.83
N GLU A 132 -4.08 -6.95 -8.11
CA GLU A 132 -4.98 -7.65 -9.04
C GLU A 132 -6.39 -7.75 -8.48
N ASP A 133 -6.50 -8.06 -7.18
CA ASP A 133 -7.78 -8.16 -6.47
C ASP A 133 -8.47 -6.80 -6.35
N PHE A 134 -7.69 -5.72 -6.29
CA PHE A 134 -8.23 -4.37 -6.32
C PHE A 134 -8.58 -3.88 -7.73
N GLY A 135 -8.09 -4.56 -8.79
CA GLY A 135 -8.29 -4.15 -10.17
C GLY A 135 -7.37 -2.99 -10.62
N LEU A 136 -6.21 -2.81 -9.98
CA LEU A 136 -5.21 -1.82 -10.39
C LEU A 136 -4.16 -2.46 -11.31
N SER A 137 -4.52 -2.64 -12.58
CA SER A 137 -3.52 -2.99 -13.61
C SER A 137 -2.80 -1.76 -14.18
N HIS A 138 -3.37 -0.54 -14.05
CA HIS A 138 -2.78 0.69 -14.63
C HIS A 138 -2.94 1.89 -13.70
N VAL A 139 -2.34 1.84 -12.51
CA VAL A 139 -2.42 2.96 -11.55
C VAL A 139 -1.06 3.47 -11.13
N THR A 140 -0.90 4.78 -11.27
CA THR A 140 0.27 5.53 -10.82
C THR A 140 -0.10 6.22 -9.52
N ALA A 141 0.56 5.85 -8.41
CA ALA A 141 0.32 6.49 -7.13
C ALA A 141 0.66 7.98 -7.19
N VAL A 142 0.05 8.76 -6.31
CA VAL A 142 0.45 10.14 -6.00
C VAL A 142 1.16 10.17 -4.66
N GLU A 143 2.03 11.14 -4.45
CA GLU A 143 2.69 11.33 -3.16
C GLU A 143 1.90 12.34 -2.32
N LYS A 144 1.59 11.98 -1.07
CA LYS A 144 1.00 12.87 -0.06
C LYS A 144 1.78 12.69 1.23
N GLU A 145 2.39 13.77 1.73
CA GLU A 145 3.16 13.76 2.99
C GLU A 145 4.29 12.69 3.03
N GLY A 146 4.89 12.39 1.88
CA GLY A 146 5.92 11.34 1.77
C GLY A 146 5.36 9.92 1.85
N ILE A 147 4.05 9.76 1.61
CA ILE A 147 3.35 8.47 1.54
C ILE A 147 2.85 8.29 0.10
N PRO A 148 3.07 7.13 -0.54
CA PRO A 148 2.44 6.82 -1.82
C PRO A 148 0.97 6.46 -1.60
N VAL A 149 0.07 7.18 -2.26
CA VAL A 149 -1.38 7.09 -2.07
C VAL A 149 -2.08 6.85 -3.40
N LEU A 150 -3.18 6.11 -3.35
CA LEU A 150 -4.08 5.92 -4.49
C LEU A 150 -4.61 7.29 -4.94
N PRO A 151 -4.52 7.69 -6.21
CA PRO A 151 -4.92 9.04 -6.61
C PRO A 151 -6.41 9.29 -6.37
N ALA A 152 -6.78 10.57 -6.23
CA ALA A 152 -8.10 10.99 -5.79
C ALA A 152 -9.23 10.40 -6.66
N LYS A 153 -9.01 10.30 -7.98
CA LYS A 153 -9.95 9.69 -8.92
C LYS A 153 -10.18 8.20 -8.62
N GLU A 154 -9.11 7.43 -8.51
CA GLU A 154 -9.18 6.00 -8.24
C GLU A 154 -9.72 5.73 -6.82
N ALA A 155 -9.36 6.57 -5.85
CA ALA A 155 -9.92 6.52 -4.50
C ALA A 155 -11.44 6.81 -4.51
N PHE A 156 -11.89 7.80 -5.28
CA PHE A 156 -13.30 8.10 -5.47
C PHE A 156 -14.05 6.95 -6.14
N MET A 157 -13.50 6.38 -7.22
CA MET A 157 -14.08 5.23 -7.91
C MET A 157 -14.17 3.98 -7.02
N SER A 158 -13.15 3.73 -6.19
CA SER A 158 -13.15 2.64 -5.22
C SER A 158 -14.22 2.85 -4.14
N LEU A 159 -14.35 4.09 -3.64
CA LEU A 159 -15.38 4.45 -2.67
C LEU A 159 -16.79 4.27 -3.23
N GLU A 160 -17.02 4.64 -4.48
CA GLU A 160 -18.29 4.39 -5.18
C GLU A 160 -18.62 2.91 -5.26
N ASP A 161 -17.68 2.09 -5.71
CA ASP A 161 -17.86 0.63 -5.82
C ASP A 161 -18.16 0.00 -4.46
N ARG A 162 -17.53 0.51 -3.38
CA ARG A 162 -17.80 0.08 -2.01
C ARG A 162 -19.21 0.46 -1.56
N ILE A 163 -19.65 1.70 -1.78
CA ILE A 163 -21.00 2.16 -1.43
C ILE A 163 -22.07 1.35 -2.18
N GLU A 164 -21.82 1.04 -3.46
CA GLU A 164 -22.74 0.25 -4.30
C GLU A 164 -22.85 -1.21 -3.81
N LYS A 165 -21.74 -1.84 -3.43
CA LYS A 165 -21.71 -3.27 -3.05
C LYS A 165 -22.06 -3.54 -1.60
N ALA A 166 -21.50 -2.77 -0.68
CA ALA A 166 -21.60 -3.01 0.76
C ALA A 166 -22.71 -2.17 1.43
N GLY A 167 -23.37 -1.31 0.66
CA GLY A 167 -24.28 -0.31 1.19
C GLY A 167 -23.53 0.91 1.73
N SER A 168 -24.30 1.93 2.07
CA SER A 168 -23.76 3.26 2.30
C SER A 168 -23.57 3.54 3.79
N ARG A 169 -22.40 3.15 4.33
CA ARG A 169 -21.99 3.51 5.70
C ARG A 169 -21.86 5.03 5.82
N LYS A 170 -22.17 5.57 7.00
CA LYS A 170 -22.12 7.03 7.26
C LYS A 170 -20.77 7.64 6.88
N LYS A 171 -19.66 7.04 7.32
CA LYS A 171 -18.30 7.50 6.98
C LYS A 171 -17.99 7.47 5.49
N ASP A 172 -18.53 6.49 4.76
CA ASP A 172 -18.29 6.36 3.32
C ASP A 172 -18.99 7.47 2.54
N LYS A 173 -20.21 7.84 2.94
CA LYS A 173 -20.92 9.00 2.36
C LYS A 173 -20.24 10.31 2.68
N TYR A 174 -19.84 10.47 3.94
CA TYR A 174 -19.14 11.65 4.38
C TYR A 174 -17.89 11.87 3.53
N ALA A 175 -17.09 10.81 3.34
CA ALA A 175 -15.93 10.86 2.48
C ALA A 175 -16.27 11.11 1.01
N TYR A 176 -17.38 10.54 0.51
CA TYR A 176 -17.82 10.70 -0.87
C TYR A 176 -18.07 12.16 -1.21
N PHE A 177 -18.92 12.83 -0.43
CA PHE A 177 -19.24 14.24 -0.66
C PHE A 177 -18.05 15.16 -0.36
N THR A 178 -17.23 14.83 0.64
CA THR A 178 -16.00 15.60 0.93
C THR A 178 -15.02 15.53 -0.24
N LEU A 179 -14.85 14.37 -0.87
CA LEU A 179 -14.03 14.26 -2.08
C LEU A 179 -14.62 15.05 -3.26
N LEU A 180 -15.94 15.11 -3.40
CA LEU A 180 -16.58 15.94 -4.43
C LEU A 180 -16.33 17.44 -4.19
N ASP A 181 -16.39 17.89 -2.95
CA ASP A 181 -16.08 19.27 -2.60
C ASP A 181 -14.60 19.62 -2.87
N LEU A 182 -13.69 18.68 -2.61
CA LEU A 182 -12.24 18.89 -2.79
C LEU A 182 -11.77 18.77 -4.24
N TYR A 183 -12.27 17.77 -4.97
CA TYR A 183 -11.73 17.37 -6.29
C TYR A 183 -12.78 17.39 -7.40
N GLY A 184 -14.02 17.79 -7.14
CA GLY A 184 -15.11 17.74 -8.13
C GLY A 184 -14.79 18.51 -9.42
N GLU A 185 -14.14 19.67 -9.31
CA GLU A 185 -13.70 20.48 -10.46
C GLU A 185 -12.65 19.79 -11.34
N GLU A 186 -11.85 18.91 -10.76
CA GLU A 186 -10.89 18.07 -11.49
C GLU A 186 -11.63 16.87 -12.12
N PHE A 187 -12.53 16.24 -11.37
CA PHE A 187 -13.28 15.08 -11.83
C PHE A 187 -14.18 15.41 -13.04
N ILE A 188 -14.82 16.58 -13.09
CA ILE A 188 -15.66 16.94 -14.24
C ILE A 188 -14.89 17.08 -15.57
N LYS A 189 -13.56 17.30 -15.49
CA LYS A 189 -12.65 17.47 -16.65
C LYS A 189 -11.97 16.17 -17.06
N ASP A 190 -11.98 15.15 -16.21
CA ASP A 190 -11.34 13.87 -16.50
C ASP A 190 -12.17 13.03 -17.49
N SER A 191 -11.50 12.44 -18.48
CA SER A 191 -12.12 11.74 -19.59
C SER A 191 -13.01 10.58 -19.15
N TYR A 192 -12.65 9.89 -18.06
CA TYR A 192 -13.45 8.78 -17.55
C TYR A 192 -14.84 9.24 -17.09
N PHE A 193 -14.94 10.36 -16.37
CA PHE A 193 -16.23 10.87 -15.90
C PHE A 193 -17.04 11.51 -17.03
N ILE A 194 -16.37 12.05 -18.06
CA ILE A 194 -17.03 12.54 -19.28
C ILE A 194 -17.64 11.35 -20.05
N GLU A 195 -16.85 10.31 -20.33
CA GLU A 195 -17.27 9.12 -21.09
C GLU A 195 -18.39 8.35 -20.38
N THR A 196 -18.36 8.29 -19.06
CA THR A 196 -19.42 7.64 -18.26
C THR A 196 -20.65 8.52 -18.07
N GLY A 197 -20.67 9.76 -18.57
CA GLY A 197 -21.78 10.70 -18.38
C GLY A 197 -21.92 11.28 -16.97
N LYS A 198 -21.07 10.84 -16.03
CA LYS A 198 -21.04 11.32 -14.64
C LYS A 198 -20.67 12.79 -14.50
N SER A 199 -19.93 13.34 -15.46
CA SER A 199 -19.57 14.76 -15.46
C SER A 199 -20.81 15.67 -15.32
N ARG A 200 -21.99 15.26 -15.80
CA ARG A 200 -23.24 16.00 -15.60
C ARG A 200 -23.71 15.96 -14.14
N GLU A 201 -23.80 14.78 -13.53
CA GLU A 201 -24.21 14.61 -12.13
C GLU A 201 -23.28 15.38 -11.18
N LEU A 202 -21.97 15.33 -11.46
CA LEU A 202 -20.97 16.08 -10.71
C LEU A 202 -21.14 17.60 -10.84
N LYS A 203 -21.43 18.10 -12.05
CA LYS A 203 -21.74 19.52 -12.26
C LYS A 203 -23.01 19.95 -11.53
N ASP A 204 -24.05 19.11 -11.56
CA ASP A 204 -25.31 19.38 -10.86
C ASP A 204 -25.05 19.46 -9.34
N TYR A 205 -24.23 18.56 -8.77
CA TYR A 205 -23.81 18.62 -7.37
C TYR A 205 -23.01 19.89 -7.04
N LEU A 206 -22.02 20.26 -7.88
CA LEU A 206 -21.19 21.44 -7.64
C LEU A 206 -21.94 22.77 -7.79
N ALA A 207 -23.07 22.76 -8.51
CA ALA A 207 -23.96 23.91 -8.63
C ALA A 207 -24.86 24.14 -7.40
N LEU A 208 -24.95 23.17 -6.49
CA LEU A 208 -25.70 23.30 -5.23
C LEU A 208 -25.03 24.32 -4.29
N SER A 209 -25.85 24.98 -3.48
CA SER A 209 -25.34 25.82 -2.40
C SER A 209 -24.54 25.00 -1.38
N THR A 210 -23.68 25.68 -0.62
CA THR A 210 -22.90 25.04 0.45
C THR A 210 -23.80 24.37 1.49
N GLU A 211 -24.94 24.98 1.82
CA GLU A 211 -25.93 24.42 2.76
C GLU A 211 -26.54 23.11 2.24
N GLU A 212 -26.92 23.06 0.97
CA GLU A 212 -27.47 21.86 0.34
C GLU A 212 -26.43 20.72 0.28
N ARG A 213 -25.17 21.04 -0.04
CA ARG A 213 -24.08 20.06 -0.06
C ARG A 213 -23.78 19.50 1.33
N HIS A 214 -23.80 20.33 2.37
CA HIS A 214 -23.70 19.87 3.76
C HIS A 214 -24.87 18.96 4.14
N HIS A 215 -26.10 19.33 3.77
CA HIS A 215 -27.27 18.51 4.03
C HIS A 215 -27.15 17.12 3.38
N LEU A 216 -26.70 17.05 2.12
CA LEU A 216 -26.47 15.78 1.41
C LEU A 216 -25.40 14.92 2.09
N ARG A 217 -24.30 15.54 2.55
CA ARG A 217 -23.21 14.85 3.25
C ARG A 217 -23.68 14.24 4.57
N ASP A 218 -24.53 14.98 5.29
CA ASP A 218 -24.94 14.62 6.64
C ASP A 218 -26.25 13.79 6.65
N ALA A 219 -26.92 13.64 5.50
CA ALA A 219 -28.16 12.88 5.34
C ALA A 219 -27.99 11.35 5.39
N GLU A 220 -29.03 10.65 5.85
CA GLU A 220 -29.08 9.19 5.95
C GLU A 220 -29.36 8.48 4.62
N GLU A 221 -29.70 9.18 3.55
CA GLU A 221 -29.91 8.57 2.22
C GLU A 221 -28.58 8.35 1.48
N ALA A 222 -28.44 7.20 0.81
CA ALA A 222 -27.24 6.89 0.05
C ALA A 222 -27.22 7.67 -1.28
N PRO A 223 -26.06 8.17 -1.75
CA PRO A 223 -25.95 8.68 -3.10
C PRO A 223 -26.30 7.53 -4.08
N LYS A 224 -27.40 7.70 -4.82
CA LYS A 224 -27.85 6.72 -5.82
C LYS A 224 -27.23 7.08 -7.16
N ARG A 225 -26.47 6.15 -7.73
CA ARG A 225 -25.98 6.28 -9.10
C ARG A 225 -27.11 6.03 -10.10
N GLY A 226 -27.21 6.87 -11.13
CA GLY A 226 -27.88 6.48 -12.37
C GLY A 226 -27.09 5.33 -13.00
N ARG A 227 -27.71 4.15 -13.18
CA ARG A 227 -27.07 2.92 -13.68
C ARG A 227 -26.12 3.20 -14.85
N THR A 228 -24.81 3.07 -14.64
CA THR A 228 -23.82 3.09 -15.72
C THR A 228 -23.06 1.77 -15.76
N ARG A 229 -23.17 1.08 -16.89
CA ARG A 229 -22.52 -0.19 -17.19
C ARG A 229 -21.00 0.04 -17.32
N ARG A 230 -20.18 -0.58 -16.47
CA ARG A 230 -18.70 -0.58 -16.62
C ARG A 230 -18.34 -1.03 -18.04
N MET A 231 -17.71 -0.16 -18.83
CA MET A 231 -16.98 -0.58 -20.02
C MET A 231 -15.62 -1.14 -19.57
N ARG A 232 -15.39 -2.43 -19.81
CA ARG A 232 -14.05 -3.04 -19.78
C ARG A 232 -13.31 -2.52 -21.00
N THR A 233 -12.33 -1.64 -20.83
CA THR A 233 -11.38 -1.30 -21.89
C THR A 233 -10.39 -2.45 -22.07
N HIS A 234 -10.08 -2.76 -23.33
CA HIS A 234 -9.19 -3.84 -23.75
C HIS A 234 -7.73 -3.58 -23.33
N ALA A 235 -6.96 -4.67 -23.28
CA ALA A 235 -5.55 -4.78 -22.89
C ALA A 235 -4.68 -3.59 -23.32
N GLN A 236 -4.40 -2.71 -22.36
CA GLN A 236 -3.23 -1.83 -22.35
C GLN A 236 -2.13 -2.50 -21.50
N GLU A 237 -0.88 -2.11 -21.70
CA GLU A 237 0.27 -2.64 -20.94
C GLU A 237 0.20 -2.23 -19.46
N ASP A 238 0.44 -3.17 -18.52
CA ASP A 238 0.37 -2.98 -17.06
C ASP A 238 1.26 -1.80 -16.61
N MET A 239 0.64 -0.71 -16.15
CA MET A 239 1.32 0.52 -15.76
C MET A 239 1.03 0.83 -14.29
N PHE A 240 1.54 -0.02 -13.41
CA PHE A 240 1.50 0.21 -11.97
C PHE A 240 2.80 0.90 -11.51
N THR A 241 2.73 2.18 -11.11
CA THR A 241 3.93 2.97 -10.75
C THR A 241 3.72 3.72 -9.43
N VAL A 242 4.81 4.02 -8.74
CA VAL A 242 4.82 4.75 -7.47
C VAL A 242 5.88 5.86 -7.56
N PRO A 243 5.60 7.09 -7.10
CA PRO A 243 6.56 8.19 -7.15
C PRO A 243 7.87 7.87 -6.45
N THR A 244 8.96 8.48 -6.92
CA THR A 244 10.25 8.44 -6.22
C THR A 244 10.25 9.52 -5.14
N ILE A 245 10.04 9.09 -3.89
CA ILE A 245 10.01 10.02 -2.74
C ILE A 245 11.42 10.53 -2.43
N SER A 246 11.59 11.85 -2.44
CA SER A 246 12.88 12.52 -2.20
C SER A 246 13.25 12.43 -0.71
N GLY A 247 14.41 11.87 -0.40
CA GLY A 247 14.83 11.49 0.97
C GLY A 247 15.03 12.62 1.99
N GLN A 248 14.72 13.88 1.66
CA GLN A 248 14.95 15.02 2.55
C GLN A 248 13.96 15.12 3.73
N HIS A 249 12.84 14.38 3.73
CA HIS A 249 11.84 14.38 4.82
C HIS A 249 11.85 13.12 5.71
N LEU A 250 12.85 12.24 5.57
CA LEU A 250 13.01 11.03 6.41
C LEU A 250 13.84 11.28 7.68
N ALA A 251 14.56 12.41 7.76
CA ALA A 251 15.49 12.69 8.86
C ALA A 251 14.80 13.21 10.15
N ASP A 252 13.58 13.74 10.06
CA ASP A 252 12.97 14.47 11.18
C ASP A 252 11.92 13.67 11.97
N SER A 253 11.64 12.40 11.64
CA SER A 253 10.51 11.68 12.29
C SER A 253 10.62 10.15 12.40
N ALA A 254 11.81 9.57 12.32
CA ALA A 254 11.98 8.13 12.55
C ALA A 254 13.10 7.85 13.57
N PRO A 255 12.95 6.91 14.52
CA PRO A 255 14.10 6.35 15.20
C PRO A 255 14.99 5.69 14.14
N ILE A 256 16.28 5.99 14.20
CA ILE A 256 17.30 5.48 13.27
C ILE A 256 17.33 3.96 13.39
N VAL A 257 16.65 3.25 12.50
CA VAL A 257 16.91 1.84 12.23
C VAL A 257 18.20 1.78 11.41
N THR A 258 19.33 1.80 12.11
CA THR A 258 20.66 1.65 11.49
C THR A 258 20.78 0.21 10.98
N PHE A 259 20.59 0.00 9.68
CA PHE A 259 21.03 -1.23 9.04
C PHE A 259 22.55 -1.17 8.90
N SER A 260 23.26 -1.82 9.82
CA SER A 260 24.71 -2.00 9.77
C SER A 260 25.08 -2.83 8.54
N SER A 261 25.40 -2.15 7.43
CA SER A 261 26.13 -2.76 6.32
C SER A 261 27.62 -2.66 6.63
N SER A 262 28.20 -3.77 7.07
CA SER A 262 29.64 -3.90 7.25
C SER A 262 30.34 -3.93 5.89
N SER A 263 30.91 -2.80 5.47
CA SER A 263 32.06 -2.78 4.57
C SER A 263 32.93 -1.55 4.89
N GLN A 264 33.92 -1.78 5.77
CA GLN A 264 34.96 -0.79 6.03
C GLN A 264 35.92 -0.70 4.82
N SER A 265 35.91 0.50 4.22
CA SER A 265 37.04 1.33 3.78
C SER A 265 38.15 0.77 2.90
N ASN A 266 38.47 1.50 1.81
CA ASN A 266 39.77 2.15 1.67
C ASN A 266 39.82 3.21 0.54
N SER A 267 39.97 4.48 0.94
CA SER A 267 40.78 5.51 0.28
C SER A 267 41.59 6.13 1.43
N GLY A 268 42.87 6.49 1.36
CA GLY A 268 43.90 6.51 0.33
C GLY A 268 44.93 7.50 0.85
N THR A 269 46.11 7.05 1.27
CA THR A 269 47.25 7.94 1.54
C THR A 269 48.55 7.20 1.30
N ALA A 270 49.38 7.78 0.43
CA ALA A 270 50.68 7.29 0.02
C ALA A 270 51.73 7.50 1.12
N SER A 271 52.60 6.50 1.30
CA SER A 271 53.99 6.72 1.69
C SER A 271 54.88 5.58 1.20
N GLN A 272 56.12 5.96 0.98
CA GLN A 272 57.08 5.46 0.02
C GLN A 272 58.01 4.38 0.64
N VAL A 273 58.74 3.70 -0.25
CA VAL A 273 60.01 2.96 -0.05
C VAL A 273 59.90 1.47 0.31
N GLY A 274 60.51 0.64 -0.53
CA GLY A 274 60.92 -0.72 -0.17
C GLY A 274 60.98 -1.71 -1.33
N MET A 275 62.06 -1.64 -2.13
CA MET A 275 62.48 -2.73 -3.02
C MET A 275 62.42 -4.10 -2.32
N PHE A 276 61.95 -5.16 -2.98
CA PHE A 276 62.62 -6.46 -3.08
C PHE A 276 61.97 -7.35 -4.15
N LYS A 277 62.78 -8.27 -4.67
CA LYS A 277 62.75 -8.97 -5.97
C LYS A 277 61.70 -10.09 -6.13
N GLN A 278 61.44 -10.41 -7.42
CA GLN A 278 61.32 -11.73 -8.09
C GLN A 278 60.64 -12.88 -7.32
N THR A 279 59.69 -13.65 -7.88
CA THR A 279 59.91 -14.55 -9.03
C THR A 279 58.60 -14.98 -9.70
N SER A 280 58.73 -15.35 -10.97
CA SER A 280 57.73 -15.94 -11.86
C SER A 280 57.63 -17.47 -11.71
N SER A 281 56.48 -18.04 -12.08
CA SER A 281 56.30 -19.32 -12.84
C SER A 281 54.79 -19.56 -12.99
N ARG A 282 54.13 -19.38 -14.15
CA ARG A 282 54.17 -20.11 -15.45
C ARG A 282 53.68 -21.57 -15.39
N LYS A 283 52.75 -21.87 -16.33
CA LYS A 283 52.35 -23.16 -16.96
C LYS A 283 51.13 -23.87 -16.33
N GLN A 284 50.20 -24.49 -17.07
CA GLN A 284 49.94 -24.71 -18.52
C GLN A 284 48.54 -25.37 -18.66
N ASP A 285 47.88 -25.17 -19.83
CA ASP A 285 47.15 -26.14 -20.70
C ASP A 285 46.22 -27.22 -20.10
N GLU A 286 45.13 -27.71 -20.71
CA GLU A 286 44.56 -27.76 -22.08
C GLU A 286 43.10 -28.30 -21.93
N SER A 287 42.08 -27.86 -22.71
CA SER A 287 41.43 -28.60 -23.85
C SER A 287 40.62 -29.87 -23.45
N LEU A 288 39.46 -30.28 -23.98
CA LEU A 288 38.62 -30.02 -25.17
C LEU A 288 37.31 -30.86 -25.03
N LYS A 289 36.16 -30.36 -25.53
CA LYS A 289 35.06 -31.02 -26.33
C LYS A 289 34.38 -32.34 -25.85
N ASP A 290 33.14 -32.74 -26.16
CA ASP A 290 32.12 -32.45 -27.20
C ASP A 290 30.72 -32.88 -26.68
N ASP A 291 29.65 -32.24 -27.18
CA ASP A 291 28.26 -32.72 -27.25
C ASP A 291 28.08 -33.51 -28.57
N PRO A 292 27.11 -34.46 -28.77
CA PRO A 292 25.67 -34.13 -28.77
C PRO A 292 24.64 -35.26 -28.44
N LYS A 293 23.39 -34.82 -28.20
CA LYS A 293 22.07 -35.53 -28.28
C LYS A 293 21.78 -36.14 -29.68
N PRO A 294 20.60 -36.78 -30.01
CA PRO A 294 19.41 -37.21 -29.22
C PRO A 294 18.86 -38.63 -29.60
N SER A 295 17.81 -39.12 -28.92
CA SER A 295 16.82 -40.01 -29.55
C SER A 295 15.42 -39.91 -28.92
N SER A 296 14.42 -39.98 -29.78
CA SER A 296 12.94 -40.03 -29.63
C SER A 296 12.47 -41.33 -28.92
N SER A 297 11.19 -41.66 -28.63
CA SER A 297 9.87 -41.34 -29.20
C SER A 297 8.75 -41.99 -28.33
N SER A 298 7.58 -41.33 -28.27
CA SER A 298 6.18 -41.83 -28.31
C SER A 298 5.73 -43.10 -27.55
N HIS A 299 4.62 -42.95 -26.79
CA HIS A 299 3.36 -43.73 -26.77
C HIS A 299 2.51 -43.08 -25.64
N GLY A 300 1.22 -42.83 -25.68
CA GLY A 300 0.09 -43.25 -26.51
C GLY A 300 -1.13 -43.06 -25.58
N ALA A 301 -2.15 -42.32 -26.01
CA ALA A 301 -3.39 -42.14 -25.29
C ALA A 301 -4.28 -43.37 -25.45
N GLU A 302 -5.05 -43.75 -24.42
CA GLU A 302 -6.37 -44.35 -24.62
C GLU A 302 -7.26 -44.27 -23.36
N LEU A 303 -8.54 -44.03 -23.64
CA LEU A 303 -9.70 -43.96 -22.76
C LEU A 303 -10.14 -45.36 -22.28
N ASN A 304 -10.66 -45.46 -21.05
CA ASN A 304 -12.05 -45.89 -20.79
C ASN A 304 -12.35 -46.07 -19.29
N ILE A 305 -13.64 -45.83 -18.99
CA ILE A 305 -14.41 -45.96 -17.73
C ILE A 305 -14.55 -44.67 -16.93
#